data_AF-A0A512DBX2-F1
#
_entry.id   AF-A0A512DBX2-F1
#
_cell.length_a   1.000
_cell.length_b   1.000
_cell.length_c   1.000
_cell.angle_alpha   90.00
_cell.angle_beta   90.00
_cell.angle_gamma   90.00
#
_symmetry.space_group_name_H-M   'P 1'
#
loop_
_entity.id
_entity.type
_entity.pdbx_description
1 polymer ?
#
loop_
_entity_poly.entity_id
_entity_poly.type
_entity_poly.pdbx_seq_one_letter_code
_entity_poly.pdbx_strand_id
1 'polypeptide(L)'
;MNVIRPHAVSLSGAELMLLRSGLRAYLQQFEAHAAEDAYASHNPDQVSALRQTVGELIWRLEDAGAPPGARVVHSKEALEPLDRV
;
A
#
# COMPACT_ATOMS: atom_id res chain seq x y z
N MET A 1 15.04 -25.37 0.25
CA MET A 1 14.64 -24.24 -0.62
C MET A 1 13.13 -24.20 -0.69
N ASN A 2 12.49 -23.23 -0.05
CA ASN A 2 11.04 -23.09 -0.09
C ASN A 2 10.70 -22.24 -1.33
N VAL A 3 10.14 -22.85 -2.37
CA VAL A 3 9.78 -22.14 -3.60
C VAL A 3 8.50 -21.37 -3.31
N ILE A 4 8.62 -20.06 -3.06
CA ILE A 4 7.46 -19.17 -2.98
C ILE A 4 6.85 -19.15 -4.38
N ARG A 5 5.76 -19.89 -4.60
CA ARG A 5 5.00 -19.76 -5.84
C ARG A 5 4.32 -18.39 -5.82
N PRO A 6 4.43 -17.58 -6.87
CA PRO A 6 3.67 -16.35 -6.96
C PRO A 6 2.17 -16.70 -6.93
N HIS A 7 1.47 -16.26 -5.87
CA HIS A 7 0.02 -16.35 -5.80
C HIS A 7 -0.57 -15.23 -6.66
N ALA A 8 -1.14 -15.59 -7.80
CA ALA A 8 -1.89 -14.68 -8.63
C ALA A 8 -3.26 -14.39 -8.00
N VAL A 9 -3.58 -13.12 -7.81
CA VAL A 9 -4.89 -12.64 -7.40
C VAL A 9 -5.48 -11.87 -8.56
N SER A 10 -6.70 -12.24 -8.97
CA SER A 10 -7.47 -11.49 -9.97
C SER A 10 -8.42 -10.54 -9.23
N LEU A 11 -8.40 -9.26 -9.58
CA LEU A 11 -9.24 -8.24 -8.99
C LEU A 11 -10.02 -7.52 -10.09
N SER A 12 -11.31 -7.35 -9.89
CA SER A 12 -12.15 -6.44 -10.68
C SER A 12 -11.76 -4.98 -10.44
N GLY A 13 -12.18 -4.09 -11.33
CA GLY A 13 -11.98 -2.65 -11.15
C GLY A 13 -12.59 -2.11 -9.85
N ALA A 14 -13.76 -2.64 -9.45
CA ALA A 14 -14.41 -2.25 -8.20
C ALA A 14 -13.60 -2.71 -6.97
N GLU A 15 -13.05 -3.92 -6.99
CA GLU A 15 -12.19 -4.44 -5.93
C GLU A 15 -10.87 -3.66 -5.83
N LEU A 16 -10.27 -3.30 -6.97
CA LEU A 16 -9.09 -2.43 -6.99
C LEU A 16 -9.36 -1.08 -6.34
N MET A 17 -10.48 -0.44 -6.69
CA MET A 17 -10.89 0.84 -6.09
C MET A 17 -11.13 0.71 -4.59
N LEU A 18 -11.86 -0.33 -4.16
CA LEU A 18 -12.17 -0.59 -2.75
C LEU A 18 -10.92 -0.89 -1.94
N LEU A 19 -10.00 -1.70 -2.47
CA LEU A 19 -8.77 -2.03 -1.78
C LEU A 19 -7.87 -0.81 -1.62
N ARG A 20 -7.76 0.03 -2.67
CA ARG A 20 -7.01 1.30 -2.60
C ARG A 20 -7.61 2.26 -1.57
N SER A 21 -8.93 2.42 -1.53
CA SER A 21 -9.57 3.30 -0.54
C SER A 21 -9.42 2.76 0.88
N GLY A 22 -9.57 1.45 1.08
CA GLY A 22 -9.36 0.78 2.36
C GLY A 22 -7.94 0.91 2.88
N LEU A 23 -6.93 0.72 2.02
CA LEU A 23 -5.52 0.90 2.39
C LEU A 23 -5.20 2.33 2.81
N ARG A 24 -5.73 3.33 2.11
CA ARG A 24 -5.57 4.74 2.50
C ARG A 24 -6.24 5.05 3.84
N ALA A 25 -7.47 4.58 4.04
CA ALA A 25 -8.19 4.76 5.29
C ALA A 25 -7.46 4.09 6.47
N TYR A 26 -6.95 2.88 6.26
CA TYR A 26 -6.19 2.14 7.25
C TYR A 26 -4.90 2.88 7.65
N LEU A 27 -4.11 3.33 6.67
CA LEU A 27 -2.88 4.08 6.96
C LEU A 27 -3.17 5.37 7.73
N GLN A 28 -4.19 6.14 7.32
CA GLN A 28 -4.60 7.36 8.00
C GLN A 28 -5.02 7.10 9.45
N GLN A 29 -5.82 6.05 9.68
CA GLN A 29 -6.27 5.69 11.02
C GLN A 29 -5.12 5.21 11.91
N PHE A 30 -4.20 4.42 11.35
CA PHE A 30 -3.04 3.92 12.08
C PHE A 30 -2.10 5.06 12.49
N GLU A 31 -1.82 6.00 11.58
CA GLU A 31 -1.01 7.18 11.87
C GLU A 31 -1.66 8.12 12.88
N ALA A 32 -2.99 8.30 12.79
CA ALA A 32 -3.73 9.09 13.77
C ALA A 32 -3.65 8.45 15.17
N HIS A 33 -3.84 7.14 15.28
CA HIS A 33 -3.76 6.43 16.55
C HIS A 33 -2.35 6.51 17.17
N ALA A 34 -1.31 6.31 16.37
CA ALA A 34 0.08 6.46 16.83
C ALA A 34 0.38 7.90 17.29
N ALA A 35 -0.21 8.91 16.65
CA ALA A 35 -0.04 10.30 17.07
C ALA A 35 -0.80 10.62 18.37
N GLU A 36 -1.98 10.02 18.58
CA GLU A 36 -2.83 10.23 19.77
C GLU A 36 -2.14 9.81 21.07
N ASP A 37 -1.33 8.75 21.04
CA ASP A 37 -0.62 8.24 22.22
C ASP A 37 0.88 8.56 22.23
N ALA A 38 1.31 9.52 21.40
CA ALA A 38 2.71 9.93 21.23
C ALA A 38 3.65 8.75 20.90
N TYR A 39 3.19 7.84 20.04
CA TYR A 39 3.91 6.67 19.53
C TYR A 39 4.18 5.62 20.61
N ALA A 40 3.33 5.54 21.63
CA ALA A 40 3.46 4.57 22.72
C ALA A 40 3.03 3.16 22.30
N SER A 41 1.95 3.03 21.53
CA SER A 41 1.47 1.74 20.98
C SER A 41 2.23 1.31 19.72
N HIS A 42 2.69 2.29 18.94
CA HIS A 42 3.33 2.09 17.65
C HIS A 42 4.54 3.01 17.55
N ASN A 43 5.74 2.44 17.63
CA ASN A 43 6.96 3.24 17.52
C ASN A 43 7.10 3.84 16.10
N PRO A 44 7.91 4.90 15.93
CA PRO A 44 8.05 5.56 14.63
C PRO A 44 8.53 4.64 13.50
N ASP A 45 9.38 3.65 13.80
CA ASP A 45 9.89 2.70 12.80
C ASP A 45 8.78 1.77 12.29
N GLN A 46 7.86 1.34 13.16
CA GLN A 46 6.69 0.55 12.78
C GLN A 46 5.74 1.33 11.89
N VAL A 47 5.49 2.60 12.24
CA VAL A 47 4.67 3.50 11.42
C VAL A 47 5.32 3.71 10.05
N SER A 48 6.63 3.93 10.00
CA SER A 48 7.38 4.08 8.76
C SER A 48 7.36 2.81 7.90
N ALA A 49 7.56 1.63 8.51
CA ALA A 49 7.51 0.35 7.80
C ALA A 49 6.12 0.05 7.25
N LEU A 50 5.06 0.40 7.99
CA LEU A 50 3.69 0.27 7.51
C LEU A 50 3.42 1.23 6.35
N ARG A 51 3.81 2.50 6.48
CA ARG A 51 3.68 3.50 5.41
C ARG A 51 4.36 3.02 4.14
N GLN A 52 5.59 2.50 4.24
CA GLN A 52 6.30 1.92 3.10
C GLN A 52 5.47 0.79 2.48
N THR A 53 5.12 -0.22 3.25
CA THR A 53 4.41 -1.41 2.74
C THR A 53 3.06 -1.05 2.10
N VAL A 54 2.27 -0.19 2.74
CA VAL A 54 0.98 0.26 2.21
C VAL A 54 1.18 1.10 0.95
N GLY A 55 2.16 2.01 0.93
CA GLY A 55 2.46 2.83 -0.24
C GLY A 55 2.87 2.01 -1.46
N GLU A 56 3.70 0.98 -1.27
CA GLU A 56 4.08 0.03 -2.33
C GLU A 56 2.86 -0.74 -2.89
N LEU A 57 1.93 -1.13 -2.01
CA LEU A 57 0.70 -1.80 -2.43
C LEU A 57 -0.21 -0.85 -3.23
N ILE A 58 -0.38 0.39 -2.76
CA ILE A 58 -1.19 1.40 -3.48
C ILE A 58 -0.59 1.65 -4.87
N TRP A 59 0.73 1.78 -4.97
CA TRP A 59 1.42 1.92 -6.26
C TRP A 59 1.08 0.77 -7.21
N ARG A 60 1.25 -0.48 -6.77
CA ARG A 60 0.98 -1.66 -7.61
C ARG A 60 -0.49 -1.78 -8.02
N LEU A 61 -1.41 -1.40 -7.15
CA LEU A 61 -2.85 -1.39 -7.46
C LEU A 61 -3.23 -0.28 -8.44
N GLU A 62 -2.52 0.85 -8.41
CA GLU A 62 -2.66 1.93 -9.38
C GLU A 62 -2.21 1.50 -10.76
N ASP A 63 -1.05 0.85 -10.85
CA ASP A 63 -0.54 0.29 -12.11
C ASP A 63 -1.45 -0.82 -12.65
N ALA A 64 -1.89 -1.74 -11.78
CA ALA A 64 -2.76 -2.84 -12.18
C ALA A 64 -4.14 -2.38 -12.68
N GLY A 65 -4.64 -1.26 -12.17
CA GLY A 65 -5.91 -0.66 -12.60
C GLY A 65 -5.80 0.22 -13.83
N ALA A 66 -4.59 0.52 -14.31
CA ALA A 66 -4.38 1.40 -15.44
C ALA A 66 -4.62 0.66 -16.78
N PRO A 67 -5.30 1.29 -17.75
CA PRO A 67 -5.38 0.74 -19.10
C PRO A 67 -3.98 0.59 -19.73
N PRO A 68 -3.76 -0.41 -20.60
CA PRO A 68 -2.49 -0.57 -21.32
C PRO A 68 -2.08 0.71 -22.04
N GLY A 69 -0.83 1.16 -21.84
CA GLY A 69 -0.27 2.36 -22.45
C GLY A 69 -0.69 3.69 -21.80
N ALA A 70 -1.52 3.66 -20.75
CA ALA A 70 -1.80 4.85 -19.98
C ALA A 70 -0.59 5.27 -19.14
N ARG A 71 -0.35 6.58 -19.04
CA ARG A 71 0.57 7.13 -18.04
C ARG A 71 -0.15 7.18 -16.70
N VAL A 72 0.35 6.44 -15.72
CA VAL A 72 -0.18 6.46 -14.34
C VAL A 72 0.36 7.68 -13.61
N VAL A 73 -0.53 8.40 -12.92
CA VAL A 73 -0.18 9.45 -11.96
C VAL A 73 -0.56 8.92 -10.59
N HIS A 74 0.46 8.64 -9.79
CA HIS A 74 0.31 8.01 -8.50
C HIS A 74 -0.22 8.99 -7.44
N SER A 75 -0.97 8.47 -6.47
CA SER A 75 -1.45 9.29 -5.35
C SER A 75 -0.32 9.63 -4.38
N LYS A 76 -0.55 10.62 -3.49
CA LYS A 76 0.45 11.07 -2.52
C LYS A 76 0.90 9.97 -1.55
N GLU A 77 0.05 8.97 -1.31
CA GLU A 77 0.34 7.83 -0.43
C GLU A 77 1.07 6.70 -1.14
N ALA A 78 1.09 6.68 -2.47
CA ALA A 78 1.77 5.65 -3.24
C ALA A 78 3.29 5.88 -3.21
N LEU A 79 4.01 4.79 -2.96
CA LEU A 79 5.46 4.77 -2.90
C LEU A 79 5.97 3.74 -3.89
N GLU A 80 7.01 4.11 -4.65
CA GLU A 80 7.63 3.19 -5.59
C GLU A 80 8.14 1.95 -4.85
N PRO A 81 7.81 0.73 -5.32
CA PRO A 81 8.30 -0.50 -4.72
C PRO A 81 9.82 -0.51 -4.62
N LEU A 82 10.35 -0.74 -3.43
CA LEU A 82 11.78 -1.00 -3.28
C LEU A 82 12.10 -2.34 -3.96
N ASP A 83 13.14 -2.36 -4.80
CA ASP A 83 13.69 -3.60 -5.34
C ASP A 83 14.21 -4.46 -4.18
N ARG A 84 13.39 -5.43 -3.76
CA ARG A 84 13.79 -6.40 -2.75
C ARG A 84 14.57 -7.52 -3.45
N VAL A 85 15.89 -7.45 -3.35
CA VAL A 85 16.86 -8.47 -3.81
C VAL A 85 16.63 -9.79 -3.09
#